data_AF-A0A651GUX5-F1
#
_entry.id   AF-A0A651GUX5-F1
#
_cell.length_a   1.000
_cell.length_b   1.000
_cell.length_c   1.000
_cell.angle_alpha   90.00
_cell.angle_beta   90.00
_cell.angle_gamma   90.00
#
_symmetry.space_group_name_H-M   'P 1'
#
loop_
_entity.id
_entity.type
_entity.pdbx_description
1 polymer ?
#
loop_
_entity_poly.entity_id
_entity_poly.type
_entity_poly.pdbx_seq_one_letter_code
_entity_poly.pdbx_strand_id
1 'polypeptide(L)'
;MEVRNTSSFYSKAYLYFLLAFAVTVAGFWPSYFSRLGETGAAHHFHGITASLWMLILIIQPLLYRLNKMEVHRMVGRSTFLLVPLVVIGGVMMMHMMLNNPAYGPLAYQLAFIDLFVLIQFVLFYVLAIKNVRDTQYHARYMACTILGR
;
A
#
# COMPACT_ATOMS: atom_id res chain seq x y z
N MET A 1 -20.78 4.68 -35.98
CA MET A 1 -19.78 4.88 -34.93
C MET A 1 -20.24 4.10 -33.71
N GLU A 2 -19.65 2.94 -33.48
CA GLU A 2 -20.03 2.05 -32.39
C GLU A 2 -19.45 2.61 -31.08
N VAL A 3 -20.32 3.07 -30.17
CA VAL A 3 -19.92 3.49 -28.83
C VAL A 3 -19.42 2.24 -28.12
N ARG A 4 -18.10 2.03 -28.10
CA ARG A 4 -17.48 0.96 -27.30
C ARG A 4 -17.87 1.20 -25.85
N ASN A 5 -18.84 0.43 -25.37
CA ASN A 5 -19.17 0.32 -23.97
C ASN A 5 -18.01 -0.44 -23.32
N THR A 6 -16.92 0.27 -23.01
CA THR A 6 -15.81 -0.30 -22.28
C THR A 6 -16.31 -0.52 -20.86
N SER A 7 -16.77 -1.74 -20.56
CA SER A 7 -17.04 -2.12 -19.18
C SER A 7 -15.78 -1.81 -18.39
N SER A 8 -15.84 -0.81 -17.51
CA SER A 8 -14.71 -0.42 -16.68
C SER A 8 -14.42 -1.59 -15.74
N PHE A 9 -13.47 -2.43 -16.14
CA PHE A 9 -12.96 -3.50 -15.29
C PHE A 9 -12.50 -2.89 -13.98
N TYR A 10 -12.92 -3.48 -12.87
CA TYR A 10 -12.57 -3.04 -11.52
C TYR A 10 -13.03 -1.61 -11.16
N SER A 11 -14.07 -1.08 -11.80
CA SER A 11 -14.63 0.27 -11.53
C SER A 11 -14.98 0.54 -10.05
N LYS A 12 -15.24 -0.51 -9.27
CA LYS A 12 -15.57 -0.47 -7.84
C LYS A 12 -14.41 -0.87 -6.92
N ALA A 13 -13.21 -1.14 -7.45
CA ALA A 13 -12.06 -1.55 -6.64
C ALA A 13 -11.70 -0.52 -5.54
N TYR A 14 -11.95 0.76 -5.80
CA TYR A 14 -11.76 1.82 -4.81
C TYR A 14 -12.55 1.59 -3.51
N LEU A 15 -13.72 0.94 -3.56
CA LEU A 15 -14.51 0.62 -2.36
C LEU A 15 -13.81 -0.43 -1.49
N TYR A 16 -13.19 -1.43 -2.11
CA TYR A 16 -12.43 -2.46 -1.39
C TYR A 16 -11.15 -1.88 -0.79
N PHE A 17 -10.46 -1.01 -1.52
CA PHE A 17 -9.30 -0.29 -0.96
C PHE A 17 -9.69 0.70 0.13
N LEU A 18 -10.85 1.36 0.01
CA LEU A 18 -11.37 2.23 1.06
C LEU A 18 -11.71 1.44 2.32
N LEU A 19 -12.33 0.27 2.18
CA LEU A 19 -12.59 -0.64 3.29
C LEU A 19 -11.28 -1.11 3.92
N ALA A 20 -10.29 -1.54 3.12
CA ALA A 20 -8.98 -1.94 3.64
C ALA A 20 -8.31 -0.80 4.40
N PHE A 21 -8.39 0.43 3.89
CA PHE A 21 -7.86 1.62 4.56
C PHE A 21 -8.59 1.91 5.87
N ALA A 22 -9.92 1.83 5.89
CA ALA A 22 -10.71 2.02 7.11
C ALA A 22 -10.38 0.96 8.17
N VAL A 23 -10.25 -0.32 7.77
CA VAL A 23 -9.84 -1.42 8.67
C VAL A 23 -8.43 -1.19 9.20
N THR A 24 -7.51 -0.72 8.36
CA THR A 24 -6.13 -0.40 8.77
C THR A 24 -6.13 0.75 9.78
N VAL A 25 -6.83 1.85 9.50
CA VAL A 25 -6.94 2.98 10.43
C VAL A 25 -7.55 2.54 11.76
N ALA A 26 -8.61 1.73 11.74
CA ALA A 26 -9.23 1.20 12.95
C ALA A 26 -8.29 0.28 13.74
N GLY A 27 -7.59 -0.64 13.05
CA GLY A 27 -6.66 -1.58 13.68
C GLY A 27 -5.44 -0.90 14.31
N PHE A 28 -4.95 0.18 13.70
CA PHE A 28 -3.84 0.98 14.22
C PHE A 28 -4.29 2.16 15.09
N TRP A 29 -5.59 2.30 15.38
CA TRP A 29 -6.09 3.42 16.16
C TRP A 29 -5.47 3.49 17.57
N PRO A 30 -5.53 2.41 18.40
CA PRO A 30 -5.06 2.47 19.78
C PRO A 30 -3.54 2.57 19.91
N SER A 31 -2.81 2.01 18.94
CA SER A 31 -1.35 1.90 18.96
C SER A 31 -0.64 3.08 18.29
N TYR A 32 -1.30 3.76 17.34
CA TYR A 32 -0.68 4.84 16.57
C TYR A 32 -1.55 6.10 16.52
N PHE A 33 -2.76 6.05 15.94
CA PHE A 33 -3.54 7.28 15.69
C PHE A 33 -4.00 8.01 16.96
N SER A 34 -4.26 7.29 18.06
CA SER A 34 -4.57 7.90 19.35
C SER A 34 -3.34 8.33 20.15
N ARG A 35 -2.12 8.05 19.67
CA ARG A 35 -0.85 8.26 20.38
C ARG A 35 0.19 8.99 19.54
N LEU A 36 -0.23 9.83 18.60
CA LEU A 36 0.66 10.51 17.68
C LEU A 36 1.75 11.36 18.36
N GLY A 37 1.49 11.91 19.56
CA GLY A 37 2.50 12.66 20.32
C GLY A 37 3.51 11.79 21.08
N GLU A 38 3.25 10.49 21.19
CA GLU A 38 4.06 9.53 21.97
C GLU A 38 4.86 8.59 21.05
N THR A 39 4.49 8.49 19.78
CA THR A 39 5.12 7.58 18.82
C THR A 39 6.40 8.16 18.22
N GLY A 40 7.43 7.33 18.09
CA GLY A 40 8.72 7.75 17.53
C GLY A 40 8.72 7.99 16.02
N ALA A 41 9.81 8.57 15.50
CA ALA A 41 9.96 8.93 14.09
C ALA A 41 9.75 7.75 13.12
N ALA A 42 10.17 6.53 13.47
CA ALA A 42 9.96 5.34 12.65
C ALA A 42 8.45 5.03 12.44
N HIS A 43 7.64 5.18 13.49
CA HIS A 43 6.19 4.99 13.41
C HIS A 43 5.55 6.03 12.49
N HIS A 44 5.95 7.31 12.62
CA HIS A 44 5.44 8.36 11.75
C HIS A 44 5.83 8.17 10.29
N PHE A 45 7.11 7.86 10.05
CA PHE A 45 7.61 7.67 8.70
C PHE A 45 6.91 6.50 8.01
N HIS A 46 6.81 5.33 8.67
CA HIS A 46 6.09 4.18 8.13
C HIS A 46 4.58 4.47 8.01
N GLY A 47 3.94 5.02 9.04
CA GLY A 47 2.51 5.32 9.06
C GLY A 47 2.08 6.29 7.96
N ILE A 48 2.86 7.35 7.71
CA ILE A 48 2.60 8.33 6.64
C ILE A 48 2.78 7.67 5.27
N THR A 49 3.91 7.00 5.04
CA THR A 49 4.19 6.38 3.73
C THR A 49 3.20 5.27 3.38
N ALA A 50 2.83 4.43 4.35
CA ALA A 50 1.80 3.40 4.20
C ALA A 50 0.41 4.02 3.94
N SER A 51 0.04 5.07 4.68
CA SER A 51 -1.24 5.76 4.44
C SER A 51 -1.30 6.36 3.03
N LEU A 52 -0.23 7.02 2.58
CA LEU A 52 -0.14 7.55 1.22
C LEU A 52 -0.25 6.45 0.16
N TRP A 53 0.36 5.29 0.40
CA TRP A 53 0.26 4.15 -0.52
C TRP A 53 -1.19 3.66 -0.65
N MET A 54 -1.90 3.51 0.48
CA MET A 54 -3.30 3.11 0.48
C MET A 54 -4.20 4.15 -0.20
N LEU A 55 -3.95 5.44 0.03
CA LEU A 55 -4.68 6.52 -0.64
C LEU A 55 -4.47 6.49 -2.16
N ILE A 56 -3.25 6.23 -2.64
CA ILE A 56 -3.00 6.04 -4.07
C ILE A 56 -3.83 4.86 -4.59
N LEU A 57 -3.85 3.72 -3.90
CA LEU A 57 -4.63 2.56 -4.32
C LEU A 57 -6.14 2.82 -4.38
N ILE A 58 -6.68 3.72 -3.54
CA ILE A 58 -8.08 4.18 -3.63
C ILE A 58 -8.27 5.10 -4.84
N ILE A 59 -7.36 6.05 -5.05
CA ILE A 59 -7.46 7.07 -6.09
C ILE A 59 -7.28 6.47 -7.49
N GLN A 60 -6.41 5.47 -7.67
CA GLN A 60 -6.07 4.93 -8.99
C GLN A 60 -7.29 4.34 -9.76
N PRO A 61 -8.15 3.49 -9.16
CA PRO A 61 -9.38 3.03 -9.80
C PRO A 61 -10.43 4.14 -9.99
N LEU A 62 -10.46 5.16 -9.13
CA LEU A 62 -11.35 6.33 -9.32
C LEU A 62 -10.94 7.13 -10.55
N LEU A 63 -9.66 7.43 -10.71
CA LEU A 63 -9.13 8.11 -11.90
C LEU A 63 -9.37 7.29 -13.17
N TYR A 64 -9.21 5.98 -13.10
CA TYR A 64 -9.53 5.07 -14.20
C TYR A 64 -11.02 5.12 -14.57
N ARG A 65 -11.92 5.04 -13.58
CA ARG A 65 -13.38 5.16 -13.78
C ARG A 65 -13.80 6.50 -14.36
N LEU A 66 -13.16 7.59 -13.94
CA LEU A 66 -13.41 8.95 -14.42
C LEU A 66 -12.73 9.25 -15.77
N ASN A 67 -12.08 8.25 -16.38
CA ASN A 67 -11.30 8.38 -17.62
C ASN A 67 -10.18 9.45 -17.56
N LYS A 68 -9.69 9.76 -16.35
CA LYS A 68 -8.59 10.72 -16.11
C LYS A 68 -7.22 10.04 -16.22
N MET A 69 -6.96 9.44 -17.38
CA MET A 69 -5.78 8.59 -17.60
C MET A 69 -4.44 9.31 -17.50
N GLU A 70 -4.40 10.62 -17.79
CA GLU A 70 -3.21 11.43 -17.60
C GLU A 70 -2.83 11.54 -16.12
N VAL A 71 -3.80 11.89 -15.26
CA VAL A 71 -3.62 11.98 -13.82
C VAL A 71 -3.31 10.60 -13.22
N HIS A 72 -3.98 9.54 -13.69
CA HIS A 72 -3.69 8.15 -13.29
C HIS A 72 -2.21 7.82 -13.50
N ARG A 73 -1.66 8.14 -14.68
CA ARG A 73 -0.24 7.91 -14.99
C ARG A 73 0.69 8.81 -14.18
N MET A 74 0.33 10.07 -13.95
CA MET A 74 1.12 11.00 -13.14
C MET A 74 1.23 10.51 -11.68
N VAL A 75 0.09 10.19 -11.05
CA VAL A 75 0.05 9.60 -9.70
C VAL A 75 0.72 8.22 -9.70
N GLY A 76 0.61 7.46 -10.78
CA GLY A 76 1.30 6.17 -10.92
C GLY A 76 2.82 6.34 -10.90
N ARG A 77 3.36 7.37 -11.55
CA ARG A 77 4.80 7.66 -11.55
C ARG A 77 5.32 8.09 -10.18
N SER A 78 4.53 8.78 -9.36
CA SER A 78 4.97 9.15 -8.01
C SER A 78 5.21 7.91 -7.12
N THR A 79 4.61 6.76 -7.45
CA THR A 79 4.86 5.51 -6.73
C THR A 79 6.30 5.01 -6.84
N PHE A 80 7.05 5.38 -7.89
CA PHE A 80 8.48 5.02 -7.98
C PHE A 80 9.32 5.65 -6.87
N LEU A 81 8.87 6.80 -6.32
CA LEU A 81 9.48 7.40 -5.14
C LEU A 81 8.84 6.85 -3.86
N LEU A 82 7.50 6.75 -3.81
CA LEU A 82 6.80 6.35 -2.60
C LEU A 82 7.08 4.91 -2.17
N VAL A 83 7.16 3.96 -3.11
CA VAL A 83 7.37 2.53 -2.79
C VAL A 83 8.70 2.28 -2.08
N PRO A 84 9.85 2.81 -2.55
CA PRO A 84 11.08 2.77 -1.78
C PRO A 84 10.94 3.35 -0.36
N LEU A 85 10.21 4.46 -0.19
CA LEU A 85 9.98 5.05 1.12
C LEU A 85 9.14 4.16 2.03
N VAL A 86 8.11 3.48 1.50
CA VAL A 86 7.33 2.47 2.24
C VAL A 86 8.22 1.33 2.71
N VAL A 87 9.10 0.82 1.83
CA VAL A 87 10.05 -0.25 2.16
C VAL A 87 11.03 0.19 3.25
N ILE A 88 11.62 1.38 3.11
CA ILE A 88 12.51 1.95 4.12
C ILE A 88 11.77 2.07 5.46
N GLY A 89 10.53 2.54 5.46
CA GLY A 89 9.73 2.67 6.67
C GLY A 89 9.44 1.32 7.34
N GLY A 90 9.13 0.29 6.56
CA GLY A 90 8.96 -1.07 7.07
C GLY A 90 10.25 -1.61 7.70
N VAL A 91 11.39 -1.42 7.05
CA VAL A 91 12.70 -1.82 7.58
C VAL A 91 13.06 -1.05 8.86
N MET A 92 12.75 0.25 8.92
CA MET A 92 12.95 1.06 10.14
C MET A 92 12.10 0.55 11.31
N MET A 93 10.85 0.16 11.04
CA MET A 93 9.96 -0.44 12.05
C MET A 93 10.52 -1.77 12.55
N MET A 94 10.92 -2.67 11.64
CA MET A 94 11.57 -3.94 12.01
C MET A 94 12.83 -3.72 12.84
N HIS A 95 13.71 -2.80 12.42
CA HIS A 95 14.93 -2.48 13.14
C HIS A 95 14.64 -1.94 14.55
N MET A 96 13.66 -1.05 14.68
CA MET A 96 13.23 -0.51 15.97
C MET A 96 12.68 -1.61 16.90
N MET A 97 11.87 -2.52 16.37
CA MET A 97 11.32 -3.64 17.14
C MET A 97 12.41 -4.62 17.61
N LEU A 98 13.35 -4.98 16.74
CA LEU A 98 14.44 -5.90 17.07
C LEU A 98 15.42 -5.34 18.10
N ASN A 99 15.55 -4.01 18.18
CA ASN A 99 16.43 -3.34 19.15
C ASN A 99 15.71 -2.87 20.42
N ASN A 100 14.41 -3.13 20.56
CA ASN A 100 13.65 -2.73 21.73
C ASN A 100 13.34 -3.95 22.62
N PRO A 101 13.94 -4.03 23.83
CA PRO A 101 13.73 -5.15 24.75
C PRO A 101 12.27 -5.39 25.14
N ALA A 102 11.41 -4.38 25.04
CA ALA A 102 9.98 -4.50 25.37
C ALA A 102 9.23 -5.51 24.48
N TYR A 103 9.71 -5.79 23.27
CA TYR A 103 9.11 -6.80 22.38
C TYR A 103 9.56 -8.23 22.70
N GLY A 104 10.70 -8.41 23.36
CA GLY A 104 11.24 -9.72 23.71
C GLY A 104 11.32 -10.68 22.51
N PRO A 105 11.07 -12.00 22.69
CA PRO A 105 11.11 -12.99 21.61
C PRO A 105 10.11 -12.75 20.47
N LEU A 106 9.01 -12.03 20.73
CA LEU A 106 8.00 -11.69 19.73
C LEU A 106 8.58 -10.81 18.61
N ALA A 107 9.63 -10.02 18.90
CA ALA A 107 10.31 -9.19 17.90
C ALA A 107 10.79 -10.00 16.69
N TYR A 108 11.37 -11.18 16.90
CA TYR A 108 11.87 -12.03 15.82
C TYR A 108 10.75 -12.61 14.96
N GLN A 109 9.63 -12.99 15.58
CA GLN A 109 8.47 -13.52 14.86
C GLN A 109 7.82 -12.43 14.00
N LEU A 110 7.61 -11.24 14.57
CA LEU A 110 7.05 -10.11 13.83
C LEU A 110 7.99 -9.64 12.72
N ALA A 111 9.30 -9.51 13.00
CA ALA A 111 10.28 -9.13 11.99
C ALA A 111 10.35 -10.15 10.84
N PHE A 112 10.20 -11.45 11.13
CA PHE A 112 10.12 -12.48 10.08
C PHE A 112 8.87 -12.28 9.21
N ILE A 113 7.69 -12.08 9.81
CA ILE A 113 6.45 -11.81 9.06
C ILE A 113 6.61 -10.55 8.22
N ASP A 114 7.12 -9.45 8.79
CA ASP A 114 7.31 -8.17 8.13
C ASP A 114 8.29 -8.28 6.95
N LEU A 115 9.36 -9.07 7.09
CA LEU A 115 10.29 -9.34 6.00
C LEU A 115 9.59 -10.00 4.81
N PHE A 116 8.79 -11.03 5.05
CA PHE A 116 8.04 -11.72 3.99
C PHE A 116 7.00 -10.80 3.35
N VAL A 117 6.28 -10.02 4.15
CA VAL A 117 5.31 -9.04 3.66
C VAL A 117 5.99 -7.97 2.79
N LEU A 118 7.18 -7.47 3.19
CA LEU A 118 7.95 -6.51 2.40
C LEU A 118 8.43 -7.11 1.07
N ILE A 119 8.95 -8.33 1.08
CA ILE A 119 9.37 -9.03 -0.15
C ILE A 119 8.17 -9.21 -1.08
N GLN A 120 7.04 -9.66 -0.54
CA GLN A 120 5.80 -9.85 -1.28
C GLN A 120 5.26 -8.55 -1.86
N PHE A 121 5.28 -7.48 -1.07
CA PHE A 121 4.89 -6.13 -1.50
C PHE A 121 5.73 -5.65 -2.69
N VAL A 122 7.07 -5.76 -2.59
CA VAL A 122 7.99 -5.38 -3.68
C VAL A 122 7.77 -6.25 -4.91
N LEU A 123 7.64 -7.56 -4.73
CA LEU A 123 7.39 -8.50 -5.83
C LEU A 123 6.12 -8.12 -6.60
N PHE A 124 5.00 -7.96 -5.91
CA PHE A 124 3.74 -7.62 -6.54
C PHE A 124 3.73 -6.23 -7.16
N TYR A 125 4.39 -5.25 -6.53
CA TYR A 125 4.56 -3.93 -7.14
C TYR A 125 5.34 -4.02 -8.46
N VAL A 126 6.48 -4.72 -8.47
CA VAL A 126 7.29 -4.90 -9.70
C VAL A 126 6.49 -5.62 -10.78
N LEU A 127 5.76 -6.68 -10.43
CA LEU A 127 4.88 -7.39 -11.36
C LEU A 127 3.76 -6.49 -11.90
N ALA A 128 3.18 -5.63 -11.05
CA ALA A 128 2.15 -4.67 -11.48
C ALA A 128 2.68 -3.67 -12.50
N ILE A 129 3.89 -3.13 -12.28
CA ILE A 129 4.50 -2.16 -13.20
C ILE A 129 4.92 -2.84 -14.52
N LYS A 130 5.51 -4.05 -14.46
CA LYS A 130 5.89 -4.81 -15.67
C LYS A 130 4.69 -5.12 -16.56
N ASN A 131 3.51 -5.33 -15.96
CA ASN A 131 2.29 -5.70 -16.67
C ASN A 131 1.34 -4.51 -16.92
N VAL A 132 1.81 -3.26 -16.89
CA VAL A 132 0.99 -2.05 -17.12
C VAL A 132 0.21 -2.05 -18.45
N ARG A 133 0.66 -2.82 -19.46
CA ARG A 133 -0.02 -2.95 -20.75
C ARG A 133 -1.24 -3.88 -20.69
N ASP A 134 -1.30 -4.78 -19.71
CA ASP A 134 -2.44 -5.66 -19.46
C ASP A 134 -3.13 -5.23 -18.17
N THR A 135 -4.26 -4.52 -18.33
CA THR A 135 -5.03 -3.97 -17.21
C THR A 135 -5.48 -5.04 -16.21
N GLN A 136 -5.71 -6.28 -16.64
CA GLN A 136 -6.12 -7.36 -15.73
C GLN A 136 -4.97 -7.75 -14.80
N TYR A 137 -3.79 -8.01 -15.35
CA TYR A 137 -2.62 -8.35 -14.54
C TYR A 137 -2.17 -7.16 -13.68
N HIS A 138 -2.11 -5.96 -14.26
CA HIS A 138 -1.76 -4.75 -13.52
C HIS A 138 -2.67 -4.55 -12.30
N ALA A 139 -3.99 -4.54 -12.48
CA ALA A 139 -4.94 -4.30 -11.40
C ALA A 139 -4.88 -5.39 -10.31
N ARG A 140 -4.75 -6.66 -10.70
CA ARG A 140 -4.65 -7.77 -9.75
C ARG A 140 -3.37 -7.69 -8.92
N TYR A 141 -2.22 -7.42 -9.55
CA TYR A 141 -0.97 -7.26 -8.83
C TYR A 141 -0.98 -6.02 -7.92
N MET A 142 -1.58 -4.90 -8.35
CA MET A 142 -1.78 -3.75 -7.46
C MET A 142 -2.62 -4.11 -6.23
N ALA A 143 -3.70 -4.91 -6.39
CA ALA A 143 -4.50 -5.38 -5.26
C ALA A 143 -3.71 -6.32 -4.32
N CYS A 144 -2.85 -7.17 -4.87
CA CYS A 144 -2.01 -8.10 -4.11
C CYS A 144 -1.00 -7.40 -3.20
N THR A 145 -0.65 -6.13 -3.47
CA THR A 145 0.23 -5.32 -2.59
C THR A 145 -0.38 -5.02 -1.22
N ILE A 146 -1.70 -5.18 -1.05
CA ILE A 146 -2.40 -5.03 0.23
C ILE A 146 -3.03 -6.35 0.69
N LEU A 147 -3.71 -7.07 -0.20
CA LEU A 147 -4.57 -8.20 0.19
C LEU A 147 -3.83 -9.54 0.31
N GLY A 148 -2.62 -9.60 -0.23
CA GLY A 148 -1.69 -10.70 -0.04
C GLY A 148 -2.08 -12.06 -0.64
N ARG A 149 -3.06 -12.12 -1.54
CA ARG A 149 -3.55 -13.34 -2.20
C ARG A 149 -3.96 -13.07 -3.65
#